data_AF-K1S5Z1-F1
#
_entry.id   AF-K1S5Z1-F1
#
_cell.length_a   1.000
_cell.length_b   1.000
_cell.length_c   1.000
_cell.angle_alpha   90.00
_cell.angle_beta   90.00
_cell.angle_gamma   90.00
#
_symmetry.space_group_name_H-M   'P 1'
#
loop_
_entity.id
_entity.type
_entity.pdbx_description
1 polymer ?
#
loop_
_entity_poly.entity_id
_entity_poly.type
_entity_poly.pdbx_seq_one_letter_code
_entity_poly.pdbx_strand_id
1 'polypeptide(L)' 'MLIDSIQNGIVIDHITAGKAMELYQILGLDKLACTVAILKNVTSGKLGRKDIIKIDGEMELDWDLIGYVDPSITVNIIRG' A
#
# COMPACT_ATOMS: atom_id res chain seq x y z
N MET A 1 -10.11 -9.89 10.31
CA MET A 1 -10.27 -10.02 8.84
C MET A 1 -9.02 -10.69 8.34
N LEU A 2 -9.17 -11.79 7.60
CA LEU A 2 -8.07 -12.47 6.94
C LEU A 2 -8.05 -11.99 5.48
N ILE A 3 -6.89 -11.59 4.99
CA ILE A 3 -6.64 -11.31 3.58
C ILE A 3 -5.41 -12.10 3.21
N ASP A 4 -5.48 -12.76 2.06
CA ASP A 4 -4.41 -13.62 1.56
C ASP A 4 -3.06 -12.87 1.49
N SER A 5 -1.99 -13.63 1.68
CA SER A 5 -0.64 -13.18 1.43
C SER A 5 -0.39 -13.10 -0.08
N ILE A 6 0.35 -12.09 -0.50
CA ILE A 6 0.91 -12.02 -1.85
C ILE A 6 2.18 -12.88 -1.91
N GLN A 7 2.43 -13.53 -3.06
CA GLN A 7 3.60 -14.39 -3.28
C GLN A 7 4.78 -13.59 -3.84
N ASN A 8 4.51 -12.73 -4.83
CA ASN A 8 5.50 -11.82 -5.40
C ASN A 8 4.82 -10.48 -5.66
N GLY A 9 5.31 -9.41 -5.04
CA GLY A 9 4.71 -8.09 -5.20
C GLY A 9 5.10 -7.10 -4.12
N ILE A 10 4.21 -6.15 -3.85
CA ILE A 10 4.50 -4.99 -3.01
C ILE A 10 3.42 -4.81 -1.94
N VAL A 11 3.84 -4.60 -0.69
CA VAL A 11 2.97 -4.13 0.40
C VAL A 11 3.39 -2.73 0.81
N ILE A 12 2.50 -1.77 0.58
CA ILE A 12 2.62 -0.40 1.09
C ILE A 12 1.87 -0.36 2.42
N ASP A 13 2.63 -0.34 3.52
CA ASP A 13 2.11 -0.36 4.88
C ASP A 13 2.38 0.97 5.61
N HIS A 14 1.76 1.15 6.77
CA HIS A 14 1.90 2.34 7.62
C HIS A 14 1.50 3.64 6.91
N ILE A 15 0.54 3.55 5.98
CA ILE A 15 -0.13 4.71 5.41
C ILE A 15 -1.02 5.29 6.52
N THR A 16 -0.98 6.60 6.73
CA THR A 16 -1.88 7.32 7.63
C THR A 16 -3.32 7.04 7.25
N ALA A 17 -4.16 6.75 8.24
CA ALA A 17 -5.55 6.36 8.01
C ALA A 17 -6.28 7.42 7.15
N GLY A 18 -6.91 6.96 6.07
CA GLY A 18 -7.64 7.80 5.12
C GLY A 18 -6.88 8.18 3.85
N LYS A 19 -5.55 8.02 3.81
CA LYS A 19 -4.72 8.44 2.67
C LYS A 19 -4.54 7.38 1.57
N ALA A 20 -4.93 6.12 1.78
CA ALA A 20 -4.65 5.09 0.78
C ALA A 20 -5.29 5.34 -0.59
N MET A 21 -6.46 6.00 -0.65
CA MET A 21 -7.09 6.30 -1.94
C MET A 21 -6.38 7.40 -2.71
N GLU A 22 -5.79 8.37 -2.02
CA GLU A 22 -4.95 9.40 -2.67
C GLU A 22 -3.72 8.75 -3.30
N LEU A 23 -3.04 7.89 -2.53
CA LEU A 23 -1.88 7.14 -3.03
C LEU A 23 -2.24 6.20 -4.19
N TYR A 24 -3.38 5.52 -4.10
CA TYR A 24 -3.89 4.63 -5.15
C TYR A 24 -4.05 5.38 -6.50
N GLN A 25 -4.58 6.60 -6.46
CA GLN A 25 -4.78 7.43 -7.65
C GLN A 25 -3.46 7.99 -8.20
N ILE A 26 -2.60 8.53 -7.32
CA ILE A 26 -1.30 9.13 -7.72
C ILE A 26 -0.39 8.08 -8.36
N LEU A 27 -0.37 6.85 -7.82
CA LEU A 27 0.42 5.74 -8.38
C LEU A 27 -0.26 5.07 -9.58
N GLY A 28 -1.47 5.48 -9.97
CA GLY A 28 -2.21 4.91 -11.11
C GLY A 28 -2.52 3.42 -10.96
N LEU A 29 -2.80 2.97 -9.73
CA LEU A 29 -3.00 1.55 -9.44
C LEU A 29 -4.29 0.98 -10.05
N ASP A 30 -5.22 1.84 -10.47
CA ASP A 30 -6.42 1.49 -11.24
C ASP A 30 -6.12 0.96 -12.64
N LYS A 31 -4.92 1.26 -13.17
CA LYS A 31 -4.50 0.87 -14.52
C LYS A 31 -3.77 -0.47 -14.55
N LEU A 32 -3.47 -1.04 -13.39
CA LEU A 32 -2.77 -2.31 -13.29
C LEU A 32 -3.71 -3.47 -13.63
N ALA A 33 -3.19 -4.46 -14.36
CA ALA A 33 -3.91 -5.69 -14.67
C ALA A 33 -3.85 -6.73 -13.53
N CYS A 34 -3.17 -6.41 -12.42
CA CYS A 34 -3.00 -7.30 -11.28
C CYS A 34 -3.98 -6.99 -10.14
N THR A 35 -4.03 -7.89 -9.15
CA THR A 35 -4.88 -7.70 -7.98
C THR A 35 -4.29 -6.63 -7.08
N VAL A 36 -5.12 -5.64 -6.73
CA VAL A 36 -4.80 -4.62 -5.72
C VAL A 36 -5.82 -4.70 -4.58
N ALA A 37 -5.34 -4.94 -3.37
CA ALA A 37 -6.18 -4.96 -2.17
C ALA A 37 -5.89 -3.74 -1.31
N ILE A 38 -6.95 -3.02 -0.90
CA ILE A 38 -6.87 -1.84 -0.04
C ILE A 38 -7.55 -2.15 1.28
N LEU A 39 -6.81 -1.98 2.37
CA LEU A 39 -7.34 -2.04 3.73
C LEU A 39 -7.33 -0.63 4.29
N LYS A 40 -8.50 -0.08 4.59
CA LYS A 40 -8.64 1.26 5.13
C LYS A 40 -8.97 1.24 6.61
N ASN A 41 -8.38 2.18 7.33
CA ASN A 41 -8.64 2.45 8.73
C ASN A 41 -8.58 1.16 9.56
N VAL A 42 -7.54 0.34 9.39
CA VAL A 42 -7.31 -0.85 10.20
C VAL A 42 -6.57 -0.49 11.48
N THR A 43 -6.72 -1.32 12.51
CA THR A 43 -6.01 -1.13 13.78
C THR A 43 -4.50 -1.22 13.57
N SER A 44 -3.76 -0.28 14.16
CA SER A 44 -2.30 -0.22 14.12
C SER A 44 -1.75 -0.04 15.53
N GLY A 45 -0.81 -0.90 15.94
CA GLY A 45 -0.09 -0.70 17.20
C GLY A 45 0.79 0.56 17.21
N LYS A 46 1.32 0.96 16.05
CA LYS A 46 2.23 2.11 15.90
C LYS A 46 1.52 3.43 15.66
N LEU A 47 0.44 3.42 14.87
CA LEU A 47 -0.26 4.63 14.40
C LEU A 47 -1.67 4.78 15.01
N GLY A 48 -2.12 3.83 15.83
CA GLY A 48 -3.52 3.72 16.29
C GLY A 48 -4.44 3.19 15.18
N ARG A 49 -4.49 3.89 14.04
CA ARG A 49 -5.16 3.46 12.81
C ARG A 49 -4.24 3.68 11.61
N LYS A 50 -4.32 2.79 10.62
CA LYS A 50 -3.56 2.91 9.37
C LYS A 50 -4.36 2.43 8.17
N ASP A 51 -3.90 2.77 6.98
CA ASP A 51 -4.28 2.10 5.75
C ASP A 51 -3.13 1.20 5.25
N ILE A 52 -3.45 0.23 4.39
CA ILE A 52 -2.50 -0.69 3.75
C ILE A 52 -2.94 -0.89 2.30
N ILE A 53 -1.99 -0.93 1.38
CA ILE A 53 -2.21 -1.37 -0.01
C ILE A 53 -1.33 -2.59 -0.27
N LYS A 54 -1.92 -3.68 -0.80
CA LYS A 54 -1.20 -4.83 -1.33
C LYS A 54 -1.36 -4.87 -2.85
N ILE A 55 -0.26 -5.08 -3.56
CA ILE A 55 -0.20 -5.17 -5.02
C ILE A 55 0.40 -6.53 -5.35
N ASP A 56 -0.38 -7.38 -6.02
CA ASP A 56 0.04 -8.73 -6.44
C ASP A 56 0.79 -8.66 -7.78
N GLY A 57 1.94 -8.00 -7.77
CA GLY A 57 2.78 -7.80 -8.93
C GLY A 57 3.91 -6.81 -8.65
N GLU A 58 4.93 -6.83 -9.49
CA GLU A 58 6.03 -5.87 -9.44
C GLU A 58 5.68 -4.62 -10.24
N MET A 59 6.10 -3.46 -9.74
CA MET A 59 6.07 -2.20 -10.47
C MET A 59 7.18 -1.29 -9.97
N GLU A 60 7.57 -0.32 -10.78
CA GLU A 60 8.42 0.77 -10.32
C GLU A 60 7.61 1.71 -9.44
N LEU A 61 8.21 2.14 -8.33
CA LEU A 61 7.62 3.10 -7.40
C LEU A 61 8.41 4.39 -7.44
N ASP A 62 7.68 5.50 -7.45
CA ASP A 62 8.24 6.83 -7.29
C ASP A 62 8.28 7.16 -5.78
N TRP A 63 9.49 7.20 -5.23
CA TRP A 63 9.72 7.46 -3.81
C TRP A 63 9.38 8.89 -3.40
N ASP A 64 9.53 9.86 -4.31
CA ASP A 64 9.22 11.25 -4.03
C ASP A 64 7.70 11.42 -3.90
N LEU A 65 6.92 10.78 -4.79
CA LEU A 65 5.45 10.78 -4.69
C LEU A 65 4.97 10.06 -3.43
N ILE A 66 5.53 8.90 -3.10
CA ILE A 66 5.16 8.16 -1.87
C ILE A 66 5.45 9.00 -0.62
N GLY A 67 6.67 9.56 -0.53
CA GLY A 67 7.08 10.38 0.60
C GLY A 67 6.32 11.71 0.70
N TYR A 68 5.92 12.29 -0.43
CA TYR A 68 5.08 13.48 -0.49
C TYR A 68 3.69 13.23 0.10
N VAL A 69 3.05 12.11 -0.28
CA VAL A 69 1.72 11.74 0.24
C VAL A 69 1.80 11.44 1.73
N ASP A 70 2.77 10.62 2.13
CA ASP A 70 2.92 10.26 3.54
C ASP A 70 4.33 9.75 3.89
N PRO A 71 5.09 10.49 4.72
CA PRO A 71 6.42 10.08 5.15
C PRO A 71 6.42 8.88 6.12
N SER A 72 5.27 8.45 6.66
CA SER A 72 5.22 7.28 7.54
C SER A 72 5.18 5.94 6.81
N ILE A 73 5.00 5.97 5.48
CA ILE A 73 4.87 4.77 4.66
C ILE A 73 6.10 3.86 4.77
N THR A 74 5.83 2.56 4.86
CA THR A 74 6.83 1.51 4.71
C THR A 74 6.49 0.68 3.49
N VAL A 75 7.41 0.58 2.55
CA VAL A 75 7.26 -0.29 1.37
C VAL A 75 7.99 -1.60 1.64
N ASN A 76 7.27 -2.71 1.54
CA ASN A 76 7.82 -4.06 1.65
C ASN A 76 7.73 -4.73 0.29
N ILE A 77 8.87 -5.16 -0.24
CA ILE A 77 8.94 -5.97 -1.46
C ILE A 77 8.88 -7.44 -1.03
N ILE A 78 7.87 -8.16 -1.52
CA ILE A 78 7.64 -9.56 -1.22
C ILE A 78 8.18 -10.41 -2.37
N ARG A 79 9.04 -11.37 -2.05
CA ARG A 79 9.59 -12.36 -2.98
C ARG A 79 9.45 -13.73 -2.34
N GLY A 80 8.78 -14.64 -3.04
CA GLY A 80 8.61 -16.04 -2.64
C GLY A 80 9.84 -16.90 -2.90
#